data_AF-A0A1X2FVN7-F1
#
_entry.id   AF-A0A1X2FVN7-F1
#
_cell.length_a   1.000
_cell.length_b   1.000
_cell.length_c   1.000
_cell.angle_alpha   90.00
_cell.angle_beta   90.00
_cell.angle_gamma   90.00
#
_symmetry.space_group_name_H-M   'P 1'
#
loop_
_entity.id
_entity.type
_entity.pdbx_description
1 polymer ?
#
loop_
_entity_poly.entity_id
_entity_poly.type
_entity_poly.pdbx_seq_one_letter_code
_entity_poly.pdbx_strand_id
1 'polypeptide(L)'
;MSLFGSKDEKTKMSEKYGKRIMAAMSKYVGGNLSLSPNEDIEIICYEKGIALHPAKYFLNYENDEFITYDRLQPTSFKTEEQISKDVTLTRLLLVGIFAFGLKKKRVTHEQYLIINYDKESNGIFQIPKLYINIVAKINEARSKYLSSFSG
;
A
#
# COMPACT_ATOMS: atom_id res chain seq x y z
N MET A 1 27.53 6.53 -8.56
CA MET A 1 26.69 5.70 -7.67
C MET A 1 25.26 5.78 -8.16
N SER A 2 24.69 4.66 -8.59
CA SER A 2 23.35 4.56 -9.18
C SER A 2 22.29 4.69 -8.07
N LEU A 3 21.36 5.63 -8.23
CA LEU A 3 20.24 5.97 -7.32
C LEU A 3 19.07 4.97 -7.37
N PHE A 4 19.34 3.73 -7.77
CA PHE A 4 18.35 2.67 -7.92
C PHE A 4 18.96 1.38 -7.41
N GLY A 5 18.17 0.57 -6.70
CA GLY A 5 18.53 -0.82 -6.38
C GLY A 5 19.16 -1.50 -7.60
N SER A 6 20.11 -2.40 -7.34
CA SER A 6 20.95 -2.95 -8.40
C SER A 6 20.08 -3.46 -9.56
N LYS A 7 20.56 -3.33 -10.80
CA LYS A 7 19.82 -3.80 -12.00
C LYS A 7 19.34 -5.26 -11.83
N ASP A 8 20.08 -6.02 -11.04
CA ASP A 8 19.81 -7.41 -10.71
C ASP A 8 18.60 -7.58 -9.80
N GLU A 9 18.40 -6.73 -8.79
CA GLU A 9 17.24 -6.80 -7.89
C GLU A 9 15.93 -6.51 -8.61
N LYS A 10 15.90 -5.47 -9.45
CA LYS A 10 14.70 -5.15 -10.25
C LYS A 10 14.33 -6.31 -11.18
N THR A 11 15.34 -6.97 -11.75
CA THR A 11 15.15 -8.13 -12.62
C THR A 11 14.60 -9.31 -11.82
N LYS A 12 15.19 -9.62 -10.66
CA LYS A 12 14.72 -10.67 -9.74
C LYS A 12 13.27 -10.43 -9.29
N MET A 13 12.91 -9.20 -8.93
CA MET A 13 11.54 -8.88 -8.54
C MET A 13 10.57 -9.01 -9.71
N SER A 14 10.97 -8.64 -10.92
CA SER A 14 10.14 -8.80 -12.11
C SER A 14 9.92 -10.28 -12.46
N GLU A 15 10.93 -11.13 -12.31
CA GLU A 15 10.80 -12.58 -12.50
C GLU A 15 9.85 -13.19 -11.46
N LYS A 16 10.01 -12.78 -10.20
CA LYS A 16 9.22 -13.30 -9.07
C LYS A 16 7.77 -12.84 -9.16
N TYR A 17 7.54 -11.53 -9.29
CA TYR A 17 6.22 -10.89 -9.11
C TYR A 17 5.56 -10.43 -10.41
N GLY A 18 6.23 -10.62 -11.56
CA GLY A 18 5.80 -10.10 -12.86
C GLY A 18 6.22 -8.65 -13.07
N LYS A 19 5.84 -8.07 -14.21
CA LYS A 19 6.26 -6.70 -14.58
C LYS A 19 5.73 -5.68 -13.56
N ARG A 20 6.57 -4.69 -13.20
CA ARG A 20 6.13 -3.51 -12.43
C ARG A 20 5.17 -2.67 -13.25
N ILE A 21 3.99 -2.39 -12.70
CA ILE A 21 2.92 -1.61 -13.33
C ILE A 21 3.01 -0.15 -12.88
N MET A 22 3.11 0.08 -11.57
CA MET A 22 3.14 1.41 -10.95
C MET A 22 3.81 1.33 -9.58
N ALA A 23 4.27 2.45 -9.04
CA ALA A 23 4.41 2.57 -7.59
C ALA A 23 3.92 3.92 -7.09
N ALA A 24 3.60 3.96 -5.81
CA ALA A 24 3.19 5.16 -5.10
C ALA A 24 3.98 5.30 -3.81
N MET A 25 4.49 6.51 -3.54
CA MET A 25 4.96 6.86 -2.20
C MET A 25 3.76 7.05 -1.29
N SER A 26 3.85 6.53 -0.08
CA SER A 26 2.79 6.58 0.91
C SER A 26 3.37 6.69 2.31
N LYS A 27 2.50 6.97 3.28
CA LYS A 27 2.83 6.88 4.70
C LYS A 27 1.90 5.90 5.37
N TYR A 28 2.44 4.93 6.09
CA TYR A 28 1.62 4.03 6.90
C TYR A 28 1.11 4.78 8.13
N VAL A 29 -0.22 4.89 8.25
CA VAL A 29 -0.87 5.68 9.30
C VAL A 29 -1.71 4.84 10.26
N GLY A 30 -1.94 3.56 9.98
CA GLY A 30 -2.59 2.69 10.94
C GLY A 30 -3.03 1.37 10.35
N GLY A 31 -3.53 0.50 11.24
CA GLY A 31 -3.84 -0.88 10.92
C GLY A 31 -3.07 -1.85 11.81
N ASN A 32 -3.02 -3.11 11.41
CA ASN A 32 -2.38 -4.20 12.17
C ASN A 32 -1.22 -4.85 11.40
N LEU A 33 -0.66 -4.14 10.41
CA LEU A 33 0.52 -4.59 9.70
C LEU A 33 1.75 -4.44 10.60
N SER A 34 2.76 -5.28 10.38
CA SER A 34 4.07 -5.21 11.05
C SER A 34 4.94 -4.06 10.52
N LEU A 35 4.36 -2.88 10.36
CA LEU A 35 5.00 -1.65 9.88
C LEU A 35 5.07 -0.63 11.01
N SER A 36 6.15 0.15 11.02
CA SER A 36 6.24 1.28 11.96
C SER A 36 5.28 2.37 11.48
N PRO A 37 4.52 3.02 12.36
CA PRO A 37 3.64 4.09 11.92
C PRO A 37 4.39 5.38 11.67
N ASN A 38 3.80 6.18 10.79
CA ASN A 38 4.43 7.29 10.10
C ASN A 38 5.65 6.89 9.25
N GLU A 39 5.87 5.60 9.03
CA GLU A 39 6.90 5.11 8.12
C GLU A 39 6.48 5.38 6.68
N ASP A 40 7.43 5.87 5.90
CA ASP A 40 7.25 6.05 4.46
C ASP A 40 7.34 4.67 3.78
N ILE A 41 6.32 4.32 3.02
CA ILE A 41 6.18 3.04 2.34
C ILE A 41 6.03 3.28 0.83
N GLU A 42 6.88 2.65 0.02
CA GLU A 42 6.65 2.50 -1.42
C GLU A 42 5.69 1.33 -1.64
N ILE A 43 4.51 1.63 -2.17
CA ILE A 43 3.55 0.61 -2.59
C ILE A 43 3.81 0.32 -4.06
N ILE A 44 4.31 -0.87 -4.38
CA ILE A 44 4.67 -1.26 -5.75
C ILE A 44 3.62 -2.23 -6.27
N CYS A 45 2.97 -1.86 -7.36
CA CYS A 45 2.00 -2.69 -8.07
C CYS A 45 2.70 -3.51 -9.15
N TYR A 46 2.60 -4.83 -9.04
CA TYR A 46 3.11 -5.81 -10.00
C TYR A 46 1.96 -6.58 -10.65
N GLU A 47 2.25 -7.40 -11.66
CA GLU A 47 1.25 -8.24 -12.34
C GLU A 47 0.65 -9.34 -11.45
N LYS A 48 1.40 -9.84 -10.45
CA LYS A 48 0.94 -10.93 -9.56
C LYS A 48 0.46 -10.46 -8.19
N GLY A 49 0.66 -9.20 -7.84
CA GLY A 49 0.34 -8.68 -6.51
C GLY A 49 0.90 -7.29 -6.26
N ILE A 50 0.89 -6.89 -4.99
CA ILE A 50 1.50 -5.64 -4.53
C ILE A 50 2.62 -5.93 -3.53
N ALA A 51 3.67 -5.11 -3.54
CA ALA A 51 4.70 -5.10 -2.52
C ALA A 51 4.56 -3.85 -1.65
N LEU A 52 4.67 -4.02 -0.34
CA LEU A 52 4.82 -2.93 0.62
C LEU A 52 6.31 -2.85 1.00
N HIS A 53 7.00 -1.84 0.47
CA HIS A 53 8.43 -1.67 0.67
C HIS A 53 8.69 -0.47 1.60
N PRO A 54 9.18 -0.66 2.83
CA PRO A 54 9.56 0.45 3.68
C PRO A 54 10.72 1.25 3.10
N ALA A 55 10.54 2.55 2.88
CA ALA A 55 11.50 3.41 2.17
C ALA A 55 12.88 3.49 2.87
N LYS A 56 12.95 3.18 4.17
CA LYS A 56 14.22 3.08 4.91
C LYS A 56 15.14 1.96 4.38
N TYR A 57 14.58 1.01 3.63
CA TYR A 57 15.30 -0.09 3.00
C TYR A 57 15.45 0.08 1.49
N PHE A 58 15.54 1.32 0.98
CA PHE A 58 15.54 1.68 -0.47
C PHE A 58 16.47 0.85 -1.40
N LEU A 59 17.46 0.16 -0.83
CA LEU A 59 18.46 -0.68 -1.52
C LEU A 59 18.38 -2.17 -1.19
N ASN A 60 17.39 -2.61 -0.41
CA ASN A 60 17.19 -4.01 -0.05
C ASN A 60 15.69 -4.39 -0.05
N TYR A 61 15.29 -5.14 -1.08
CA TYR A 61 13.92 -5.62 -1.29
C TYR A 61 13.63 -6.98 -0.63
N GLU A 62 14.56 -7.54 0.16
CA GLU A 62 14.35 -8.81 0.89
C GLU A 62 13.29 -8.70 1.98
N ASN A 63 13.02 -7.48 2.46
CA ASN A 63 12.05 -7.20 3.52
C ASN A 63 10.68 -6.77 2.98
N ASP A 64 10.44 -6.92 1.67
CA ASP A 64 9.16 -6.57 1.07
C ASP A 64 8.07 -7.52 1.57
N GLU A 65 6.99 -6.93 2.10
CA GLU A 65 5.77 -7.69 2.27
C GLU A 65 5.04 -7.76 0.93
N PHE A 66 5.08 -8.93 0.29
CA PHE A 66 4.39 -9.18 -0.97
C PHE A 66 3.03 -9.85 -0.73
N ILE A 67 1.98 -9.21 -1.27
CA ILE A 67 0.59 -9.64 -1.15
C ILE A 67 0.10 -10.02 -2.54
N THR A 68 -0.17 -11.31 -2.76
CA THR A 68 -0.73 -11.80 -4.02
C THR A 68 -2.19 -11.37 -4.19
N TYR A 69 -2.64 -11.23 -5.43
CA TYR A 69 -3.95 -10.66 -5.74
C TYR A 69 -5.16 -11.52 -5.32
N ASP A 70 -4.97 -12.84 -5.18
CA ASP A 70 -5.97 -13.77 -4.62
C ASP A 70 -6.20 -13.53 -3.12
N ARG A 71 -5.18 -13.09 -2.38
CA ARG A 71 -5.25 -12.73 -0.96
C ARG A 71 -5.75 -11.31 -0.72
N LEU A 72 -5.55 -10.42 -1.69
CA LEU A 72 -5.90 -9.01 -1.62
C LEU A 72 -7.42 -8.81 -1.81
N GLN A 73 -8.06 -8.04 -0.94
CA GLN A 73 -9.42 -7.52 -1.16
C GLN A 73 -9.39 -6.29 -2.09
N PRO A 74 -10.50 -5.93 -2.76
CA PRO A 74 -10.55 -4.69 -3.55
C PRO A 74 -10.09 -3.48 -2.73
N THR A 75 -9.13 -2.73 -3.28
CA THR A 75 -8.60 -1.53 -2.62
C THR A 75 -9.50 -0.33 -2.87
N SER A 76 -9.49 0.62 -1.94
CA SER A 76 -10.30 1.84 -2.06
C SER A 76 -9.60 3.05 -1.47
N PHE A 77 -9.97 4.23 -1.98
CA PHE A 77 -9.66 5.49 -1.33
C PHE A 77 -10.80 5.89 -0.40
N LYS A 78 -10.43 6.40 0.77
CA LYS A 78 -11.34 7.10 1.68
C LYS A 78 -10.80 8.47 2.02
N THR A 79 -11.69 9.44 2.22
CA THR A 79 -11.34 10.73 2.83
C THR A 79 -11.29 10.61 4.35
N GLU A 80 -10.76 11.63 5.02
CA GLU A 80 -10.79 11.72 6.49
C GLU A 80 -12.23 11.68 7.04
N GLU A 81 -13.18 12.34 6.37
CA GLU A 81 -14.60 12.31 6.74
C GLU A 81 -15.21 10.91 6.58
N GLN A 82 -14.80 10.17 5.57
CA GLN A 82 -15.26 8.79 5.37
C GLN A 82 -14.66 7.83 6.38
N ILE A 83 -13.41 8.06 6.80
CA ILE A 83 -12.77 7.25 7.84
C ILE A 83 -13.37 7.53 9.21
N SER A 84 -13.54 8.81 9.57
CA SER A 84 -14.13 9.20 10.86
C SER A 84 -15.57 8.70 11.06
N LYS A 85 -16.31 8.47 9.98
CA LYS A 85 -17.65 7.85 10.02
C LYS A 85 -17.62 6.32 10.08
N ASP A 86 -16.48 5.70 9.76
CA ASP A 86 -16.27 4.27 9.78
C ASP A 86 -15.65 3.87 11.12
N VAL A 87 -16.47 3.29 12.01
CA VAL A 87 -16.08 2.91 13.38
C VAL A 87 -14.89 1.94 13.36
N THR A 88 -14.83 1.03 12.40
CA THR A 88 -13.77 0.03 12.29
C THR A 88 -12.45 0.69 11.92
N LEU A 89 -12.45 1.52 10.87
CA LEU A 89 -11.24 2.23 10.44
C LEU A 89 -10.77 3.26 11.47
N THR A 90 -11.71 3.97 12.10
CA THR A 90 -11.41 4.87 13.21
C THR A 90 -10.76 4.11 14.37
N ARG A 91 -11.27 2.93 14.74
CA ARG A 91 -10.65 2.09 15.78
C ARG A 91 -9.26 1.62 15.37
N LEU A 92 -9.05 1.25 14.11
CA LEU A 92 -7.73 0.85 13.60
C LEU A 92 -6.72 2.01 13.61
N LEU A 93 -7.17 3.24 13.36
CA LEU A 93 -6.34 4.43 13.52
C LEU A 93 -6.04 4.72 14.99
N LEU A 94 -7.03 4.60 15.88
CA LEU A 94 -6.88 4.87 17.32
C LEU A 94 -6.03 3.83 18.05
N VAL A 95 -6.06 2.57 17.60
CA VAL A 95 -5.20 1.48 18.10
C VAL A 95 -3.79 1.56 17.50
N GLY A 96 -3.63 2.24 16.36
CA GLY A 96 -2.32 2.66 15.84
C GLY A 96 -1.76 3.85 16.62
N ILE A 97 -0.52 4.26 16.30
CA ILE A 97 0.24 5.31 17.03
C ILE A 97 -0.33 6.72 16.76
N PHE A 98 -1.55 6.79 16.22
CA PHE A 98 -2.32 8.01 15.96
C PHE A 98 -3.19 8.45 17.15
N ALA A 99 -3.14 7.77 18.29
CA ALA A 99 -3.64 8.34 19.56
C ALA A 99 -2.94 9.68 19.93
N PHE A 100 -1.76 9.98 19.35
CA PHE A 100 -0.89 11.11 19.75
C PHE A 100 -0.86 12.32 18.81
N GLY A 101 -1.89 12.53 17.99
CA GLY A 101 -2.18 13.86 17.48
C GLY A 101 -2.46 13.92 15.99
N LEU A 102 -3.75 14.02 15.69
CA LEU A 102 -4.26 14.90 14.63
C LEU A 102 -3.83 16.35 14.93
N LYS A 103 -2.52 16.61 14.83
CA LYS A 103 -1.98 17.96 14.78
C LYS A 103 -2.46 18.48 13.43
N LYS A 104 -3.55 19.25 13.42
CA LYS A 104 -4.15 19.91 12.24
C LYS A 104 -3.03 20.41 11.31
N LYS A 105 -2.59 19.58 10.38
CA LYS A 105 -1.83 20.02 9.22
C LYS A 105 -2.89 20.44 8.22
N ARG A 106 -2.62 21.58 7.57
CA ARG A 106 -3.51 22.27 6.63
C ARG A 106 -4.28 21.26 5.78
N VAL A 107 -5.55 21.57 5.54
CA VAL A 107 -6.54 20.88 4.70
C VAL A 107 -6.00 20.60 3.29
N THR A 108 -5.01 19.74 3.17
CA THR A 108 -4.79 18.94 1.98
C THR A 108 -5.89 17.89 2.02
N HIS A 109 -6.60 17.70 0.91
CA HIS A 109 -7.58 16.63 0.79
C HIS A 109 -6.79 15.31 0.82
N GLU A 110 -6.46 14.85 2.01
CA GLU A 110 -5.65 13.65 2.23
C GLU A 110 -6.52 12.45 1.87
N GLN A 111 -6.04 11.66 0.91
CA GLN A 111 -6.71 10.45 0.46
C GLN A 111 -5.99 9.26 1.08
N TYR A 112 -6.77 8.42 1.73
CA TYR A 112 -6.27 7.27 2.45
C TYR A 112 -6.57 6.02 1.64
N LEU A 113 -5.52 5.32 1.23
CA LEU A 113 -5.62 4.01 0.61
C LEU A 113 -5.83 2.97 1.71
N ILE A 114 -6.89 2.18 1.57
CA ILE A 114 -7.19 1.04 2.43
C ILE A 114 -6.77 -0.24 1.71
N ILE A 115 -5.87 -0.99 2.33
CA ILE A 115 -5.41 -2.31 1.88
C ILE A 115 -5.85 -3.34 2.92
N ASN A 116 -6.61 -4.34 2.49
CA ASN A 116 -7.00 -5.47 3.32
C ASN A 116 -6.64 -6.78 2.63
N TYR A 117 -6.12 -7.76 3.37
CA TYR A 117 -5.76 -9.08 2.86
C TYR A 117 -5.87 -10.14 3.97
N ASP A 118 -5.90 -11.42 3.57
CA ASP A 118 -5.96 -12.57 4.49
C ASP A 118 -7.07 -12.52 5.56
N LYS A 119 -8.19 -11.86 5.25
CA LYS A 119 -9.35 -11.59 6.11
C LYS A 119 -9.08 -10.70 7.34
N GLU A 120 -7.90 -10.79 7.95
CA GLU A 120 -7.58 -10.09 9.21
C GLU A 120 -6.52 -9.00 9.05
N SER A 121 -5.74 -8.97 7.97
CA SER A 121 -4.67 -7.99 7.78
C SER A 121 -5.20 -6.74 7.11
N ASN A 122 -4.91 -5.57 7.71
CA ASN A 122 -5.38 -4.28 7.24
C ASN A 122 -4.32 -3.18 7.40
N GLY A 123 -4.17 -2.34 6.39
CA GLY A 123 -3.31 -1.17 6.40
C GLY A 123 -3.99 0.06 5.83
N ILE A 124 -3.77 1.18 6.50
CA ILE A 124 -4.26 2.51 6.12
C ILE A 124 -3.04 3.34 5.76
N PHE A 125 -3.04 3.85 4.52
CA PHE A 125 -1.92 4.57 3.96
C PHE A 125 -2.35 5.96 3.51
N GLN A 126 -1.69 6.99 4.01
CA GLN A 126 -1.87 8.34 3.49
C GLN A 126 -1.13 8.46 2.16
N ILE A 127 -1.85 8.87 1.10
CA ILE A 127 -1.33 8.92 -0.27
C ILE A 127 -1.36 10.36 -0.80
N PRO A 128 -0.25 10.87 -1.38
CA PRO A 128 -0.24 12.12 -2.13
C PRO A 128 -1.15 12.05 -3.36
N LYS A 129 -1.86 13.15 -3.67
CA LYS A 129 -2.79 13.26 -4.82
C LYS A 129 -2.18 12.87 -6.17
N LEU A 130 -0.86 13.02 -6.35
CA LEU A 130 -0.13 12.59 -7.55
C LEU A 130 -0.34 11.09 -7.85
N TYR A 131 -0.58 10.27 -6.83
CA TYR A 131 -0.73 8.83 -6.94
C TYR A 131 -2.19 8.35 -6.87
N ILE A 132 -3.17 9.23 -7.10
CA ILE A 132 -4.60 8.91 -7.01
C ILE A 132 -5.05 7.76 -7.93
N ASN A 133 -4.31 7.47 -8.99
CA ASN A 133 -4.63 6.37 -9.90
C ASN A 133 -4.18 4.99 -9.39
N ILE A 134 -3.44 4.90 -8.27
CA ILE A 134 -2.88 3.64 -7.78
C ILE A 134 -3.96 2.60 -7.45
N VAL A 135 -5.09 3.01 -6.84
CA VAL A 135 -6.22 2.12 -6.54
C VAL A 135 -6.79 1.51 -7.82
N ALA A 136 -7.03 2.34 -8.84
CA ALA A 136 -7.54 1.86 -10.12
C ALA A 136 -6.56 0.85 -10.75
N LYS A 137 -5.26 1.12 -10.69
CA LYS A 137 -4.22 0.24 -11.23
C LYS A 137 -4.11 -1.08 -10.48
N ILE A 138 -4.15 -1.05 -9.15
CA ILE A 138 -4.17 -2.26 -8.31
C ILE A 138 -5.41 -3.09 -8.62
N ASN A 139 -6.59 -2.49 -8.65
CA ASN A 139 -7.84 -3.22 -8.88
C ASN A 139 -7.94 -3.78 -10.32
N GLU A 140 -7.43 -3.04 -11.32
CA GLU A 140 -7.33 -3.50 -12.71
C GLU A 140 -6.40 -4.72 -12.81
N ALA A 141 -5.19 -4.63 -12.24
CA ALA A 141 -4.22 -5.71 -12.23
C ALA A 141 -4.73 -6.95 -11.49
N ARG A 142 -5.36 -6.74 -10.32
CA ARG A 142 -6.03 -7.81 -9.56
C ARG A 142 -7.09 -8.52 -10.39
N SER A 143 -7.95 -7.78 -11.08
CA SER A 143 -9.02 -8.37 -11.89
C SER A 143 -8.45 -9.22 -13.04
N LYS A 144 -7.39 -8.73 -13.71
CA LYS A 144 -6.69 -9.49 -14.75
C LYS A 144 -6.06 -10.77 -14.19
N TYR A 145 -5.35 -10.66 -13.06
CA TYR A 145 -4.74 -11.82 -12.39
C TYR A 145 -5.79 -12.89 -12.06
N LEU A 146 -6.88 -12.52 -11.39
CA LEU A 146 -7.93 -13.47 -11.01
C LEU A 146 -8.59 -14.12 -12.24
N SER A 147 -8.79 -13.37 -13.32
CA SER A 147 -9.36 -13.93 -14.55
C SER A 147 -8.47 -14.97 -15.23
N SER A 148 -7.15 -14.92 -15.02
CA SER A 148 -6.21 -15.88 -15.62
C SER A 148 -6.29 -17.30 -15.04
N PHE A 149 -6.98 -17.49 -13.90
CA PHE A 149 -7.21 -18.80 -13.29
C PHE A 149 -8.58 -19.40 -13.62
N SER A 150 -9.45 -18.65 -14.29
CA SER A 150 -10.81 -19.07 -14.63
C SER A 150 -10.92 -19.62 -16.06
N GLY A 151 -9.79 -19.92 -16.69
CA GLY A 151 -9.67 -20.44 -18.07
C GLY A 151 -9.33 -21.92 -18.13
#